data_AF-A0A9D4TI97-F1
#
_entry.id   AF-A0A9D4TI97-F1
#
_cell.length_a   1.000
_cell.length_b   1.000
_cell.length_c   1.000
_cell.angle_alpha   90.00
_cell.angle_beta   90.00
_cell.angle_gamma   90.00
#
_symmetry.space_group_name_H-M   'P 1'
#
loop_
_entity.id
_entity.type
_entity.pdbx_description
1 polymer ?
#
loop_
_entity_poly.entity_id
_entity_poly.type
_entity_poly.pdbx_seq_one_letter_code
_entity_poly.pdbx_strand_id
1 'polypeptide(L)'
;MASTGEPATTRPSPSVALPATSGNSTLVQHLEDEEDTATYAIVMPAEYQVKEGAQLWTGVRLGKFLGAGVQAKVFQLARDDGTPIGKVIKINHADIGSKILNNNVLWIGMDREWEIGTQLRAALQVPGGEVPGFMKVCDCLVARKGNQAAFSGMLMGELHGWEVYKRVDTPEFHNIHYVREMLFQTFSALDRAQRKLGFHHADLGMRNIMEHYPKIWEGLSAQQGQQAEAEAKKFPGYSCTADGKRLPLGPQLEFKIIDFGVAKFSSKLAAAAAGSQAQEVVERLHEQRERIKFGSAHSRTSIEFEPSDVTEDETRMSKLRKIFKTPRNRLTVVINPVLKPMKQLVAHTRKDSSSGQADASGSDSKASHDGGDGNGDGNGNGNGGDAASAAVEEYQPVRLAAFQKPGYLQAEGDVAASRSRLSASGKKGRRKKKKSPIETIYRHFWHRKGDVFHLLLGIALALDDRIWPEEDEDEVQELCSLVHHVTGIKLRATTAEGPPGSPAFGRHKWQHWFRRWGIRLKGHILPFNSGLLAREALSHPFFGTPTIRHAEIPVPLTCVFPTAD
;
A
#
# COMPACT_ATOMS: atom_id res chain seq x y z
N MET A 1 10.17 65.12 -4.25
CA MET A 1 9.38 63.89 -3.99
C MET A 1 10.24 62.99 -3.13
N ALA A 2 9.87 62.86 -1.85
CA ALA A 2 10.69 62.18 -0.85
C ALA A 2 10.48 60.66 -0.93
N SER A 3 11.59 59.92 -1.04
CA SER A 3 11.65 58.46 -0.98
C SER A 3 11.74 58.04 0.48
N THR A 4 10.62 57.57 1.05
CA THR A 4 10.59 56.95 2.38
C THR A 4 11.02 55.49 2.26
N GLY A 5 12.24 55.19 2.71
CA GLY A 5 12.74 53.82 2.83
C GLY A 5 12.05 53.09 3.98
N GLU A 6 11.43 51.95 3.68
CA GLU A 6 10.97 51.00 4.70
C GLU A 6 12.15 50.18 5.26
N PRO A 7 12.23 49.99 6.59
CA PRO A 7 13.25 49.15 7.20
C PRO A 7 12.93 47.66 6.98
N ALA A 8 13.93 46.92 6.52
CA ALA A 8 13.90 45.48 6.36
C ALA A 8 13.60 44.80 7.70
N THR A 9 12.39 44.26 7.85
CA THR A 9 11.98 43.42 8.97
C THR A 9 12.47 42.00 8.72
N THR A 10 13.53 41.61 9.41
CA THR A 10 13.99 40.23 9.52
C THR A 10 12.91 39.38 10.19
N ARG A 11 12.16 38.61 9.40
CA ARG A 11 11.23 37.61 9.92
C ARG A 11 12.03 36.49 10.60
N PRO A 12 11.80 36.18 11.88
CA PRO A 12 12.39 35.01 12.51
C PRO A 12 11.84 33.76 11.83
N SER A 13 12.74 32.88 11.42
CA SER A 13 12.41 31.54 10.92
C SER A 13 11.58 30.81 11.97
N PRO A 14 10.42 30.22 11.63
CA PRO A 14 9.65 29.44 12.59
C PRO A 14 10.47 28.21 13.01
N SER A 15 10.97 28.22 14.24
CA SER A 15 11.53 27.03 14.87
C SER A 15 10.37 26.09 15.18
N VAL A 16 10.17 25.08 14.34
CA VAL A 16 9.22 24.00 14.59
C VAL A 16 9.74 23.22 15.80
N ALA A 17 9.13 23.43 16.96
CA ALA A 17 9.38 22.63 18.15
C ALA A 17 8.93 21.19 17.86
N LEU A 18 9.87 20.24 17.95
CA LEU A 18 9.58 18.83 17.77
C LEU A 18 8.78 18.30 18.98
N PRO A 19 7.64 17.61 18.78
CA PRO A 19 6.96 16.93 19.87
C PRO A 19 7.87 15.81 20.40
N ALA A 20 8.10 15.81 21.72
CA ALA A 20 8.77 14.73 22.40
C ALA A 20 7.87 13.48 22.36
N THR A 21 8.03 12.61 21.35
CA THR A 21 7.32 11.32 21.32
C THR A 21 7.75 10.49 22.51
N SER A 22 6.81 10.32 23.43
CA SER A 22 6.88 9.72 24.75
C SER A 22 7.06 8.20 24.69
N GLY A 23 7.91 7.64 25.56
CA GLY A 23 8.14 6.20 25.64
C GLY A 23 6.99 5.36 26.21
N ASN A 24 5.75 5.89 26.23
CA ASN A 24 4.60 5.29 26.92
C ASN A 24 3.33 5.17 26.06
N SER A 25 3.38 5.42 24.74
CA SER A 25 2.18 5.25 23.91
C SER A 25 1.81 3.77 23.75
N THR A 26 0.54 3.44 23.90
CA THR A 26 0.04 2.08 23.62
C THR A 26 0.14 1.78 22.11
N LEU A 27 0.11 0.51 21.72
CA LEU A 27 0.10 0.14 20.30
C LEU A 27 -1.11 0.74 19.57
N VAL A 28 -2.28 0.80 20.21
CA VAL A 28 -3.48 1.43 19.63
C VAL A 28 -3.23 2.90 19.34
N GLN A 29 -2.68 3.65 20.30
CA GLN A 29 -2.35 5.07 20.11
C GLN A 29 -1.34 5.28 18.98
N HIS A 30 -0.33 4.40 18.87
CA HIS A 30 0.63 4.41 17.76
C HIS A 30 -0.07 4.20 16.40
N LEU A 31 -1.00 3.25 16.33
CA LEU A 31 -1.72 2.95 15.08
C LEU A 31 -2.69 4.06 14.67
N GLU A 32 -3.19 4.83 15.63
CA GLU A 32 -4.10 5.97 15.43
C GLU A 32 -3.37 7.28 15.13
N ASP A 33 -2.07 7.36 15.40
CA ASP A 33 -1.25 8.53 15.11
C ASP A 33 -0.97 8.62 13.61
N GLU A 34 -1.76 9.46 12.92
CA GLU A 34 -1.57 9.74 11.50
C GLU A 34 -0.36 10.63 11.21
N GLU A 35 0.09 11.41 12.19
CA GLU A 35 1.20 12.35 12.04
C GLU A 35 2.56 11.69 12.23
N ASP A 36 2.62 10.49 12.82
CA ASP A 36 3.88 9.80 13.01
C ASP A 36 4.54 9.44 11.68
N THR A 37 5.64 10.14 11.41
CA THR A 37 6.51 9.93 10.25
C THR A 37 7.46 8.75 10.44
N ALA A 38 7.61 8.25 11.65
CA ALA A 38 8.47 7.11 11.92
C ALA A 38 7.89 5.84 11.28
N THR A 39 8.79 4.90 11.03
CA THR A 39 8.43 3.54 10.64
C THR A 39 8.78 2.62 11.79
N TYR A 40 7.92 1.63 12.05
CA TYR A 40 8.05 0.64 13.12
C TYR A 40 8.08 -0.76 12.53
N ALA A 41 8.72 -1.67 13.27
CA ALA A 41 8.59 -3.11 13.03
C ALA A 41 7.74 -3.65 14.15
N ILE A 42 6.55 -4.10 13.79
CA ILE A 42 5.59 -4.63 14.75
C ILE A 42 5.73 -6.14 14.74
N VAL A 43 6.04 -6.69 15.92
CA VAL A 43 6.20 -8.12 16.10
C VAL A 43 4.81 -8.76 16.13
N MET A 44 4.56 -9.67 15.19
CA MET A 44 3.36 -10.50 15.20
C MET A 44 3.43 -11.49 16.37
N PRO A 45 2.29 -11.80 17.01
CA PRO A 45 2.23 -12.87 18.01
C PRO A 45 2.79 -14.18 17.46
N ALA A 46 3.36 -15.02 18.33
CA ALA A 46 3.87 -16.33 17.93
C ALA A 46 2.78 -17.21 17.30
N GLU A 47 1.56 -17.11 17.84
CA GLU A 47 0.38 -17.80 17.37
C GLU A 47 -0.73 -16.76 17.15
N TYR A 48 -1.23 -16.66 15.92
CA TYR A 48 -2.36 -15.80 15.59
C TYR A 48 -3.19 -16.46 14.49
N GLN A 49 -4.49 -16.14 14.47
CA GLN A 49 -5.41 -16.62 13.45
C GLN A 49 -5.64 -15.52 12.42
N VAL A 50 -5.51 -15.86 11.13
CA VAL A 50 -5.74 -14.92 10.02
C VAL A 50 -7.21 -15.02 9.57
N LYS A 51 -8.11 -14.54 10.42
CA LYS A 51 -9.57 -14.50 10.20
C LYS A 51 -10.18 -13.23 10.81
N GLU A 52 -11.33 -12.79 10.28
CA GLU A 52 -12.08 -11.66 10.84
C GLU A 52 -12.43 -11.88 12.33
N GLY A 53 -12.40 -10.80 13.11
CA GLY A 53 -12.65 -10.77 14.55
C GLY A 53 -11.49 -11.26 15.44
N ALA A 54 -10.45 -11.88 14.86
CA ALA A 54 -9.33 -12.42 15.62
C ALA A 54 -8.50 -11.29 16.26
N GLN A 55 -8.22 -11.41 17.55
CA GLN A 55 -7.33 -10.49 18.24
C GLN A 55 -5.88 -10.73 17.80
N LEU A 56 -5.20 -9.65 17.40
CA LEU A 56 -3.78 -9.67 17.06
C LEU A 56 -2.95 -9.18 18.24
N TRP A 57 -3.35 -8.07 18.85
CA TRP A 57 -2.68 -7.49 20.02
C TRP A 57 -3.75 -7.02 21.00
N THR A 58 -3.38 -6.75 22.25
CA THR A 58 -4.29 -6.13 23.22
C THR A 58 -4.86 -4.84 22.63
N GLY A 59 -6.18 -4.71 22.56
CA GLY A 59 -6.85 -3.55 21.95
C GLY A 59 -7.00 -3.59 20.42
N VAL A 60 -6.40 -4.54 19.71
CA VAL A 60 -6.36 -4.56 18.23
C VAL A 60 -6.77 -5.92 17.66
N ARG A 61 -7.74 -5.88 16.74
CA ARG A 61 -8.30 -7.05 16.05
C ARG A 61 -8.18 -6.94 14.54
N LEU A 62 -8.20 -8.10 13.87
CA LEU A 62 -8.55 -8.19 12.46
C LEU A 62 -10.03 -7.85 12.32
N GLY A 63 -10.33 -6.70 11.72
CA GLY A 63 -11.69 -6.30 11.35
C GLY A 63 -12.14 -6.99 10.07
N LYS A 64 -12.80 -6.20 9.20
CA LYS A 64 -13.34 -6.66 7.92
C LYS A 64 -12.26 -7.17 6.96
N PHE A 65 -12.50 -8.31 6.33
CA PHE A 65 -11.71 -8.84 5.23
C PHE A 65 -11.99 -8.03 3.96
N LEU A 66 -10.93 -7.45 3.39
CA LEU A 66 -11.04 -6.57 2.22
C LEU A 66 -10.69 -7.31 0.93
N GLY A 67 -9.84 -8.34 1.00
CA GLY A 67 -9.50 -9.16 -0.15
C GLY A 67 -8.30 -10.06 0.07
N ALA A 68 -8.10 -10.99 -0.85
CA ALA A 68 -6.92 -11.84 -0.90
C ALA A 68 -6.33 -11.82 -2.31
N GLY A 69 -5.03 -11.55 -2.39
CA GLY A 69 -4.24 -11.74 -3.60
C GLY A 69 -3.51 -13.08 -3.55
N VAL A 70 -2.68 -13.32 -4.57
CA VAL A 70 -1.82 -14.52 -4.64
C VAL A 70 -0.82 -14.57 -3.49
N GLN A 71 -0.39 -13.42 -2.97
CA GLN A 71 0.69 -13.34 -1.98
C GLN A 71 0.21 -13.10 -0.55
N ALA A 72 -0.91 -12.40 -0.37
CA ALA A 72 -1.33 -11.88 0.92
C ALA A 72 -2.85 -11.81 1.06
N LYS A 73 -3.29 -11.76 2.33
CA LYS A 73 -4.65 -11.37 2.72
C LYS A 73 -4.62 -9.96 3.29
N VAL A 74 -5.69 -9.22 3.05
CA VAL A 74 -5.85 -7.83 3.45
C VAL A 74 -7.06 -7.71 4.36
N PHE A 75 -6.87 -7.13 5.54
CA PHE A 75 -7.92 -6.89 6.52
C PHE A 75 -7.88 -5.44 6.99
N GLN A 76 -9.03 -4.86 7.28
CA GLN A 76 -9.14 -3.67 8.10
C GLN A 76 -8.67 -3.99 9.52
N LEU A 77 -8.00 -3.05 10.19
CA LEU A 77 -7.73 -3.13 11.62
C LEU A 77 -8.86 -2.47 12.40
N ALA A 78 -9.29 -3.12 13.48
CA ALA A 78 -10.35 -2.63 14.35
C ALA A 78 -9.90 -2.68 15.81
N ARG A 79 -10.50 -1.84 16.65
CA ARG A 79 -10.39 -1.91 18.10
C ARG A 79 -11.13 -3.14 18.63
N ASP A 80 -11.01 -3.40 19.94
CA ASP A 80 -11.74 -4.49 20.59
C ASP A 80 -13.27 -4.35 20.52
N ASP A 81 -13.79 -3.12 20.42
CA ASP A 81 -15.22 -2.84 20.24
C ASP A 81 -15.69 -2.96 18.77
N GLY A 82 -14.78 -3.29 17.85
CA GLY A 82 -15.07 -3.41 16.42
C GLY A 82 -14.97 -2.08 15.64
N THR A 83 -14.71 -0.95 16.30
CA THR A 83 -14.54 0.33 15.59
C THR A 83 -13.27 0.32 14.74
N PRO A 84 -13.31 0.85 13.50
CA PRO A 84 -12.15 0.83 12.62
C PRO A 84 -11.06 1.79 13.10
N ILE A 85 -9.80 1.40 12.93
CA ILE A 85 -8.62 2.20 13.30
C ILE A 85 -8.19 3.13 12.14
N GLY A 86 -8.76 2.97 10.94
CA GLY A 86 -8.31 3.69 9.74
C GLY A 86 -7.03 3.12 9.11
N LYS A 87 -6.63 1.92 9.53
CA LYS A 87 -5.47 1.18 9.02
C LYS A 87 -5.90 -0.16 8.45
N VAL A 88 -5.09 -0.63 7.50
CA VAL A 88 -5.24 -1.93 6.86
C VAL A 88 -3.97 -2.74 7.07
N ILE A 89 -4.13 -4.03 7.34
CA ILE A 89 -3.06 -4.99 7.49
C ILE A 89 -3.00 -5.93 6.29
N LYS A 90 -1.83 -6.04 5.65
CA LYS A 90 -1.55 -6.98 4.56
C LYS A 90 -0.60 -8.05 5.08
N ILE A 91 -1.08 -9.29 5.22
CA ILE A 91 -0.35 -10.42 5.80
C ILE A 91 -0.03 -11.45 4.73
N ASN A 92 1.23 -11.87 4.65
CA ASN A 92 1.66 -12.96 3.77
C ASN A 92 0.90 -14.25 4.10
N HIS A 93 0.49 -15.00 3.07
CA HIS A 93 -0.05 -16.33 3.32
C HIS A 93 1.03 -17.24 3.95
N ALA A 94 0.66 -18.00 4.98
CA ALA A 94 1.60 -18.90 5.67
C ALA A 94 1.76 -20.28 4.98
N ASP A 95 0.94 -20.56 3.96
CA ASP A 95 0.82 -21.85 3.31
C ASP A 95 2.07 -22.21 2.49
N ILE A 96 2.21 -23.50 2.17
CA ILE A 96 3.38 -24.02 1.44
C ILE A 96 3.36 -23.53 -0.02
N GLY A 97 2.17 -23.31 -0.59
CA GLY A 97 1.99 -22.78 -1.94
C GLY A 97 2.56 -21.37 -2.07
N SER A 98 2.24 -20.49 -1.11
CA SER A 98 2.83 -19.14 -1.06
C SER A 98 4.34 -19.17 -0.87
N LYS A 99 4.92 -20.11 -0.12
CA LYS A 99 6.39 -20.21 0.03
C LYS A 99 7.11 -20.53 -1.29
N ILE A 100 6.44 -21.25 -2.19
CA ILE A 100 6.99 -21.54 -3.53
C ILE A 100 6.84 -20.32 -4.45
N LEU A 101 5.72 -19.61 -4.34
CA LEU A 101 5.42 -18.42 -5.16
C LEU A 101 6.17 -17.17 -4.69
N ASN A 102 6.30 -16.94 -3.38
CA ASN A 102 7.09 -15.86 -2.73
C ASN A 102 8.62 -16.11 -2.80
N ASN A 103 9.07 -16.89 -3.76
CA ASN A 103 10.49 -16.91 -4.08
C ASN A 103 10.83 -15.63 -4.84
N ASN A 104 11.64 -14.75 -4.24
CA ASN A 104 12.13 -13.48 -4.81
C ASN A 104 12.75 -13.60 -6.22
N VAL A 105 13.00 -14.82 -6.68
CA VAL A 105 13.46 -15.12 -8.04
C VAL A 105 12.33 -15.10 -9.08
N LEU A 106 11.12 -15.51 -8.71
CA LEU A 106 9.96 -15.63 -9.60
C LEU A 106 8.97 -14.47 -9.42
N TRP A 107 8.71 -14.07 -8.18
CA TRP A 107 7.77 -13.01 -7.84
C TRP A 107 8.45 -11.96 -6.98
N ILE A 108 7.99 -10.73 -7.10
CA ILE A 108 8.56 -9.65 -6.32
C ILE A 108 7.94 -9.71 -4.93
N GLY A 109 8.80 -9.71 -3.92
CA GLY A 109 8.39 -9.86 -2.53
C GLY A 109 7.68 -8.61 -2.03
N MET A 110 6.72 -8.82 -1.14
CA MET A 110 5.96 -7.77 -0.47
C MET A 110 6.83 -6.87 0.43
N ASP A 111 8.02 -7.34 0.81
CA ASP A 111 9.06 -6.55 1.48
C ASP A 111 9.55 -5.40 0.59
N ARG A 112 9.67 -5.62 -0.72
CA ARG A 112 10.00 -4.57 -1.67
C ARG A 112 8.87 -3.56 -1.85
N GLU A 113 7.62 -4.02 -1.88
CA GLU A 113 6.47 -3.11 -1.92
C GLU A 113 6.46 -2.18 -0.70
N TRP A 114 6.69 -2.73 0.50
CA TRP A 114 6.83 -1.96 1.72
C TRP A 114 8.00 -0.96 1.65
N GLU A 115 9.15 -1.40 1.17
CA GLU A 115 10.35 -0.55 1.04
C GLU A 115 10.13 0.62 0.07
N ILE A 116 9.50 0.38 -1.09
CA ILE A 116 9.19 1.46 -2.04
C ILE A 116 8.16 2.42 -1.43
N GLY A 117 7.11 1.89 -0.80
CA GLY A 117 6.07 2.70 -0.18
C GLY A 117 6.58 3.59 0.96
N THR A 118 7.50 3.09 1.79
CA THR A 118 8.13 3.88 2.86
C THR A 118 9.04 4.98 2.31
N GLN A 119 9.77 4.73 1.22
CA GLN A 119 10.57 5.76 0.54
C GLN A 119 9.69 6.83 -0.14
N LEU A 120 8.58 6.42 -0.77
CA LEU A 120 7.57 7.35 -1.29
C LEU A 120 7.02 8.22 -0.17
N ARG A 121 6.62 7.62 0.95
CA ARG A 121 6.14 8.34 2.13
C ARG A 121 7.19 9.35 2.62
N ALA A 122 8.42 8.91 2.85
CA ALA A 122 9.49 9.79 3.34
C ALA A 122 9.76 11.01 2.43
N ALA A 123 9.61 10.87 1.12
CA ALA A 123 9.89 11.94 0.16
C ALA A 123 8.68 12.83 -0.17
N LEU A 124 7.46 12.28 -0.10
CA LEU A 124 6.23 12.91 -0.60
C LEU A 124 5.24 13.28 0.50
N GLN A 125 5.43 12.80 1.72
CA GLN A 125 4.50 13.09 2.82
C GLN A 125 4.44 14.60 3.09
N VAL A 126 3.21 15.10 3.21
CA VAL A 126 2.91 16.49 3.56
C VAL A 126 2.57 16.59 5.06
N PRO A 127 2.55 17.80 5.66
CA PRO A 127 2.00 17.99 6.99
C PRO A 127 0.59 17.37 7.10
N GLY A 128 0.30 16.69 8.21
CA GLY A 128 -0.93 15.89 8.37
C GLY A 128 -0.80 14.42 7.98
N GLY A 129 0.38 13.98 7.52
CA GLY A 129 0.65 12.55 7.36
C GLY A 129 0.25 11.94 6.01
N GLU A 130 -0.33 12.73 5.12
CA GLU A 130 -0.82 12.27 3.83
C GLU A 130 0.30 12.11 2.79
N VAL A 131 0.08 11.21 1.84
CA VAL A 131 0.95 11.02 0.66
C VAL A 131 0.10 11.27 -0.59
N PRO A 132 0.03 12.52 -1.11
CA PRO A 132 -0.94 12.88 -2.16
C PRO A 132 -0.77 12.04 -3.44
N GLY A 133 -1.82 11.28 -3.77
CA GLY A 133 -1.90 10.39 -4.94
C GLY A 133 -1.25 9.01 -4.77
N PHE A 134 -0.77 8.64 -3.57
CA PHE A 134 -0.26 7.30 -3.28
C PHE A 134 -0.91 6.72 -2.03
N MET A 135 -1.08 5.39 -1.99
CA MET A 135 -1.44 4.70 -0.76
C MET A 135 -0.32 4.86 0.28
N LYS A 136 -0.69 5.29 1.50
CA LYS A 136 0.25 5.42 2.62
C LYS A 136 0.70 4.03 3.06
N VAL A 137 1.99 3.75 2.98
CA VAL A 137 2.60 2.56 3.59
C VAL A 137 3.21 2.97 4.92
N CYS A 138 2.82 2.26 5.98
CA CYS A 138 3.21 2.56 7.36
C CYS A 138 4.30 1.57 7.79
N ASP A 139 3.97 0.69 8.73
CA ASP A 139 4.91 -0.17 9.43
C ASP A 139 5.12 -1.52 8.75
N CYS A 140 6.26 -2.17 9.00
CA CYS A 140 6.43 -3.57 8.62
C CYS A 140 5.99 -4.49 9.75
N LEU A 141 5.56 -5.68 9.38
CA LEU A 141 5.22 -6.74 10.29
C LEU A 141 6.30 -7.81 10.25
N VAL A 142 6.72 -8.27 11.42
CA VAL A 142 7.72 -9.31 11.56
C VAL A 142 7.17 -10.47 12.37
N ALA A 143 7.24 -11.69 11.83
CA ALA A 143 6.91 -12.90 12.55
C ALA A 143 8.19 -13.51 13.13
N ARG A 144 8.15 -13.88 14.40
CA ARG A 144 9.25 -14.58 15.06
C ARG A 144 9.18 -16.07 14.74
N LYS A 145 10.30 -16.65 14.30
CA LYS A 145 10.47 -18.09 14.09
C LYS A 145 11.74 -18.54 14.80
N GLY A 146 11.59 -18.98 16.05
CA GLY A 146 12.71 -19.28 16.95
C GLY A 146 13.52 -18.02 17.25
N ASN A 147 14.80 -18.02 16.87
CA ASN A 147 15.73 -16.89 17.06
C ASN A 147 15.85 -15.99 15.83
N GLN A 148 15.00 -16.16 14.83
CA GLN A 148 14.97 -15.32 13.64
C GLN A 148 13.64 -14.57 13.60
N ALA A 149 13.65 -13.34 13.09
CA ALA A 149 12.42 -12.75 12.58
C ALA A 149 12.44 -12.76 11.06
N ALA A 150 11.25 -12.79 10.49
CA ALA A 150 11.05 -12.71 9.06
C ALA A 150 9.92 -11.73 8.78
N PHE A 151 10.05 -10.99 7.68
CA PHE A 151 8.96 -10.18 7.16
C PHE A 151 7.70 -11.02 6.98
N SER A 152 6.60 -10.61 7.61
CA SER A 152 5.31 -11.30 7.54
C SER A 152 4.23 -10.46 6.89
N GLY A 153 4.43 -9.16 6.75
CA GLY A 153 3.33 -8.25 6.45
C GLY A 153 3.74 -6.78 6.42
N MET A 154 2.76 -5.93 6.13
CA MET A 154 2.87 -4.48 6.34
C MET A 154 1.53 -3.88 6.75
N LEU A 155 1.60 -2.70 7.35
CA LEU A 155 0.47 -1.82 7.61
C LEU A 155 0.39 -0.73 6.54
N MET A 156 -0.83 -0.37 6.19
CA MET A 156 -1.15 0.61 5.16
C MET A 156 -2.28 1.51 5.65
N GLY A 157 -2.39 2.72 5.12
CA GLY A 157 -3.56 3.56 5.30
C GLY A 157 -4.79 2.91 4.67
N GLU A 158 -5.95 3.02 5.32
CA GLU A 158 -7.19 2.53 4.75
C GLU A 158 -7.63 3.37 3.55
N LEU A 159 -8.05 2.70 2.48
CA LEU A 159 -8.62 3.35 1.30
C LEU A 159 -10.11 3.02 1.19
N HIS A 160 -10.95 4.04 1.32
CA HIS A 160 -12.38 3.93 1.07
C HIS A 160 -12.69 4.15 -0.42
N GLY A 161 -13.01 3.09 -1.17
CA GLY A 161 -13.38 3.21 -2.58
C GLY A 161 -13.19 1.93 -3.37
N TRP A 162 -13.14 2.05 -4.69
CA TRP A 162 -12.99 0.93 -5.61
C TRP A 162 -11.77 1.11 -6.52
N GLU A 163 -11.25 -0.01 -7.03
CA GLU A 163 -10.26 0.02 -8.10
C GLU A 163 -10.90 0.63 -9.36
N VAL A 164 -10.21 1.58 -9.99
CA VAL A 164 -10.76 2.37 -11.11
C VAL A 164 -11.24 1.49 -12.26
N TYR A 165 -10.51 0.41 -12.57
CA TYR A 165 -10.91 -0.49 -13.66
C TYR A 165 -12.30 -1.09 -13.44
N LYS A 166 -12.70 -1.35 -12.19
CA LYS A 166 -14.03 -1.90 -11.90
C LYS A 166 -15.09 -0.96 -12.40
N ARG A 167 -14.90 0.36 -12.25
CA ARG A 167 -15.82 1.39 -12.73
C ARG A 167 -15.74 1.56 -14.25
N VAL A 168 -14.55 1.77 -14.79
CA VAL A 168 -14.35 2.14 -16.21
C VAL A 168 -14.65 0.98 -17.17
N ASP A 169 -14.46 -0.27 -16.76
CA ASP A 169 -14.73 -1.44 -17.62
C ASP A 169 -16.24 -1.75 -17.77
N THR A 170 -17.14 -1.11 -17.01
CA THR A 170 -18.58 -1.38 -17.13
C THR A 170 -19.12 -0.85 -18.47
N PRO A 171 -19.93 -1.62 -19.21
CA PRO A 171 -20.54 -1.16 -20.47
C PRO A 171 -21.35 0.14 -20.35
N GLU A 172 -21.78 0.51 -19.16
CA GLU A 172 -22.60 1.70 -18.88
C GLU A 172 -21.76 2.95 -18.56
N PHE A 173 -20.43 2.82 -18.40
CA PHE A 173 -19.55 3.94 -18.09
C PHE A 173 -19.33 4.88 -19.28
N HIS A 174 -19.77 6.14 -19.13
CA HIS A 174 -19.70 7.21 -20.15
C HIS A 174 -19.45 8.58 -19.50
N ASN A 175 -18.48 8.69 -18.57
CA ASN A 175 -18.15 9.96 -17.91
C ASN A 175 -16.71 10.37 -18.21
N ILE A 176 -16.54 11.34 -19.11
CA ILE A 176 -15.22 11.82 -19.54
C ILE A 176 -14.52 12.63 -18.44
N HIS A 177 -15.28 13.38 -17.64
CA HIS A 177 -14.75 14.22 -16.56
C HIS A 177 -14.10 13.37 -15.45
N TYR A 178 -14.70 12.23 -15.10
CA TYR A 178 -14.09 11.25 -14.20
C TYR A 178 -12.76 10.74 -14.76
N VAL A 179 -12.69 10.42 -16.06
CA VAL A 179 -11.44 9.96 -16.70
C VAL A 179 -10.39 11.06 -16.69
N ARG A 180 -10.79 12.30 -16.98
CA ARG A 180 -9.93 13.49 -16.95
C ARG A 180 -9.35 13.70 -15.57
N GLU A 181 -10.19 13.73 -14.55
CA GLU A 181 -9.76 13.95 -13.17
C GLU A 181 -8.87 12.81 -12.67
N MET A 182 -9.23 11.55 -12.96
CA MET A 182 -8.41 10.38 -12.61
C MET A 182 -7.01 10.47 -13.22
N LEU A 183 -6.91 10.79 -14.51
CA LEU A 183 -5.62 10.95 -15.18
C LEU A 183 -4.85 12.17 -14.63
N PHE A 184 -5.54 13.28 -14.36
CA PHE A 184 -4.94 14.51 -13.86
C PHE A 184 -4.30 14.31 -12.48
N GLN A 185 -5.02 13.72 -11.52
CA GLN A 185 -4.48 13.40 -10.19
C GLN A 185 -3.36 12.37 -10.27
N THR A 186 -3.53 11.31 -11.05
CA THR A 186 -2.53 10.24 -11.19
C THR A 186 -1.24 10.77 -11.81
N PHE A 187 -1.32 11.54 -12.89
CA PHE A 187 -0.13 12.13 -13.52
C PHE A 187 0.50 13.22 -12.65
N SER A 188 -0.29 13.98 -11.89
CA SER A 188 0.25 14.91 -10.89
C SER A 188 1.06 14.19 -9.81
N ALA A 189 0.57 13.06 -9.31
CA ALA A 189 1.26 12.23 -8.34
C ALA A 189 2.55 11.63 -8.91
N LEU A 190 2.48 11.10 -10.13
CA LEU A 190 3.65 10.57 -10.84
C LEU A 190 4.70 11.64 -11.10
N ASP A 191 4.33 12.85 -11.53
CA ASP A 191 5.30 13.93 -11.76
C ASP A 191 6.07 14.25 -10.46
N ARG A 192 5.36 14.45 -9.35
CA ARG A 192 6.00 14.68 -8.05
C ARG A 192 6.98 13.56 -7.67
N ALA A 193 6.58 12.31 -7.85
CA ALA A 193 7.40 11.15 -7.52
C ALA A 193 8.59 10.94 -8.50
N GLN A 194 8.39 11.19 -9.79
CA GLN A 194 9.43 11.15 -10.82
C GLN A 194 10.48 12.22 -10.54
N ARG A 195 10.06 13.45 -10.22
CA ARG A 195 10.97 14.56 -9.91
C ARG A 195 11.76 14.38 -8.63
N LYS A 196 11.16 13.80 -7.59
CA LYS A 196 11.83 13.64 -6.30
C LYS A 196 12.64 12.36 -6.17
N LEU A 197 12.24 11.29 -6.85
CA LEU A 197 12.83 9.95 -6.64
C LEU A 197 13.19 9.22 -7.94
N GLY A 198 12.80 9.76 -9.10
CA GLY A 198 12.83 8.99 -10.34
C GLY A 198 11.94 7.76 -10.25
N PHE A 199 10.81 7.88 -9.55
CA PHE A 199 9.87 6.78 -9.37
C PHE A 199 9.31 6.31 -10.70
N HIS A 200 9.35 4.99 -10.89
CA HIS A 200 8.71 4.31 -12.00
C HIS A 200 7.95 3.11 -11.45
N HIS A 201 6.64 3.11 -11.61
CA HIS A 201 5.78 2.03 -11.10
C HIS A 201 6.04 0.71 -11.82
N ALA A 202 6.37 0.77 -13.11
CA ALA A 202 6.65 -0.37 -14.00
C ALA A 202 5.47 -1.32 -14.29
N ASP A 203 4.32 -1.07 -13.68
CA ASP A 203 3.07 -1.80 -13.88
C ASP A 203 1.85 -0.94 -13.59
N LEU A 204 1.93 0.36 -13.91
CA LEU A 204 0.82 1.27 -13.70
C LEU A 204 -0.29 0.98 -14.72
N GLY A 205 -1.46 0.58 -14.24
CA GLY A 205 -2.69 0.51 -15.02
C GLY A 205 -3.88 0.75 -14.10
N MET A 206 -5.10 0.80 -14.65
CA MET A 206 -6.31 1.12 -13.88
C MET A 206 -6.61 0.18 -12.71
N ARG A 207 -6.00 -1.02 -12.67
CA ARG A 207 -6.09 -1.95 -11.52
C ARG A 207 -5.24 -1.53 -10.33
N ASN A 208 -4.22 -0.72 -10.57
CA ASN A 208 -3.28 -0.20 -9.58
C ASN A 208 -3.56 1.27 -9.26
N ILE A 209 -4.79 1.72 -9.54
CA ILE A 209 -5.33 3.03 -9.15
C ILE A 209 -6.64 2.75 -8.43
N MET A 210 -6.77 3.28 -7.22
CA MET A 210 -7.92 3.11 -6.37
C MET A 210 -8.54 4.46 -6.06
N GLU A 211 -9.87 4.53 -6.12
CA GLU A 211 -10.63 5.64 -5.57
C GLU A 211 -10.44 5.69 -4.06
N HIS A 212 -10.37 6.91 -3.53
CA HIS A 212 -10.33 7.15 -2.11
C HIS A 212 -11.24 8.32 -1.77
N TYR A 213 -12.16 8.09 -0.83
CA TYR A 213 -13.02 9.10 -0.23
C TYR A 213 -12.50 9.41 1.18
N PRO A 214 -11.77 10.52 1.39
CA PRO A 214 -11.22 10.86 2.71
C PRO A 214 -12.30 11.05 3.77
N LYS A 215 -13.50 11.44 3.34
CA LYS A 215 -14.71 11.52 4.14
C LYS A 215 -15.76 10.68 3.48
N ILE A 216 -16.37 9.77 4.22
CA ILE A 216 -17.49 8.95 3.74
C ILE A 216 -18.81 9.51 4.27
N TRP A 217 -19.91 9.31 3.52
CA TRP A 217 -21.24 9.80 3.87
C TRP A 217 -21.69 9.35 5.26
N GLU A 218 -21.42 8.08 5.61
CA GLU A 218 -21.78 7.48 6.89
C GLU A 218 -21.05 8.13 8.07
N GLY A 219 -19.91 8.77 7.83
CA GLY A 219 -19.13 9.47 8.84
C GLY A 219 -19.52 10.93 9.05
N LEU A 220 -20.43 11.47 8.23
CA LEU A 220 -20.87 12.86 8.34
C LEU A 220 -22.04 12.99 9.33
N SER A 221 -22.12 14.12 10.04
CA SER A 221 -23.33 14.47 10.78
C SER A 221 -24.53 14.60 9.83
N ALA A 222 -25.76 14.37 10.31
CA ALA A 222 -26.97 14.43 9.47
C ALA A 222 -27.08 15.75 8.68
N GLN A 223 -26.71 16.89 9.29
CA GLN A 223 -26.73 18.19 8.62
C GLN A 223 -25.67 18.29 7.51
N GLN A 224 -24.43 17.86 7.78
CA GLN A 224 -23.36 17.83 6.78
C GLN A 224 -23.67 16.86 5.64
N GLY A 225 -24.23 15.70 5.99
CA GLY A 225 -24.68 14.68 5.04
C GLY A 225 -25.75 15.24 4.10
N GLN A 226 -26.78 15.90 4.63
CA GLN A 226 -27.82 16.53 3.81
C GLN A 226 -27.29 17.64 2.91
N GLN A 227 -26.41 18.50 3.41
CA GLN A 227 -25.81 19.57 2.60
C GLN A 227 -24.99 18.98 1.46
N ALA A 228 -24.09 18.05 1.78
CA ALA A 228 -23.20 17.47 0.79
C ALA A 228 -23.95 16.52 -0.17
N GLU A 229 -25.01 15.86 0.27
CA GLU A 229 -25.89 15.08 -0.58
C GLU A 229 -26.73 15.98 -1.50
N ALA A 230 -27.18 17.15 -1.04
CA ALA A 230 -27.87 18.13 -1.89
C ALA A 230 -26.94 18.70 -2.99
N GLU A 231 -25.66 18.88 -2.68
CA GLU A 231 -24.62 19.20 -3.65
C GLU A 231 -24.35 18.02 -4.60
N ALA A 232 -24.44 16.78 -4.11
CA ALA A 232 -24.09 15.58 -4.87
C ALA A 232 -25.22 14.95 -5.70
N LYS A 233 -26.50 15.18 -5.36
CA LYS A 233 -27.68 14.52 -5.95
C LYS A 233 -27.97 14.87 -7.42
N LYS A 234 -27.19 15.76 -8.02
CA LYS A 234 -27.56 16.40 -9.30
C LYS A 234 -26.80 15.93 -10.53
N PHE A 235 -25.92 14.94 -10.42
CA PHE A 235 -25.02 14.64 -11.53
C PHE A 235 -25.57 13.59 -12.52
N PRO A 236 -25.74 13.92 -13.81
CA PRO A 236 -26.02 12.93 -14.85
C PRO A 236 -24.91 11.86 -14.90
N GLY A 237 -25.25 10.58 -15.10
CA GLY A 237 -24.27 9.49 -15.22
C GLY A 237 -23.61 9.01 -13.92
N TYR A 238 -24.06 9.50 -12.76
CA TYR A 238 -23.53 9.18 -11.43
C TYR A 238 -23.71 7.71 -11.02
N SER A 239 -24.75 7.03 -11.53
CA SER A 239 -24.91 5.58 -11.39
C SER A 239 -24.11 4.83 -12.46
N CYS A 240 -22.88 4.43 -12.12
CA CYS A 240 -22.00 3.65 -13.01
C CYS A 240 -22.46 2.20 -13.29
N THR A 241 -23.64 1.84 -12.78
CA THR A 241 -24.36 0.60 -13.06
C THR A 241 -25.86 0.89 -13.05
N ALA A 242 -26.64 0.13 -13.83
CA ALA A 242 -28.10 0.26 -13.89
C ALA A 242 -28.81 0.04 -12.53
N ASP A 243 -28.12 -0.54 -11.55
CA ASP A 243 -28.63 -0.82 -10.19
C ASP A 243 -28.16 0.18 -9.12
N GLY A 244 -27.43 1.24 -9.50
CA GLY A 244 -27.03 2.31 -8.56
C GLY A 244 -26.02 1.90 -7.48
N LYS A 245 -25.41 0.71 -7.53
CA LYS A 245 -24.55 0.19 -6.44
C LYS A 245 -23.14 0.79 -6.34
N ARG A 246 -22.79 1.79 -7.16
CA ARG A 246 -21.46 2.40 -7.20
C ARG A 246 -21.50 3.92 -7.17
N LEU A 247 -22.42 4.47 -6.38
CA LEU A 247 -22.40 5.90 -6.05
C LEU A 247 -21.09 6.21 -5.33
N PRO A 248 -20.45 7.36 -5.56
CA PRO A 248 -19.31 7.76 -4.75
C PRO A 248 -19.66 7.77 -3.26
N LEU A 249 -18.68 7.39 -2.43
CA LEU A 249 -18.90 7.15 -1.00
C LEU A 249 -18.80 8.42 -0.16
N GLY A 250 -18.48 9.56 -0.75
CA GLY A 250 -18.22 10.80 -0.03
C GLY A 250 -18.14 12.02 -0.91
N PRO A 251 -18.09 13.24 -0.32
CA PRO A 251 -18.17 14.51 -1.06
C PRO A 251 -16.89 14.86 -1.83
N GLN A 252 -15.83 14.12 -1.55
CA GLN A 252 -14.47 14.42 -1.98
C GLN A 252 -13.85 13.14 -2.51
N LEU A 253 -13.23 13.21 -3.69
CA LEU A 253 -12.63 12.08 -4.36
C LEU A 253 -11.14 12.30 -4.59
N GLU A 254 -10.37 11.26 -4.32
CA GLU A 254 -8.98 11.14 -4.70
C GLU A 254 -8.72 9.85 -5.47
N PHE A 255 -7.67 9.87 -6.29
CA PHE A 255 -7.12 8.68 -6.93
C PHE A 255 -5.75 8.36 -6.36
N LYS A 256 -5.60 7.19 -5.75
CA LYS A 256 -4.37 6.73 -5.12
C LYS A 256 -3.75 5.60 -5.95
N ILE A 257 -2.47 5.74 -6.26
CA ILE A 257 -1.66 4.66 -6.86
C ILE A 257 -1.34 3.63 -5.77
N ILE A 258 -1.50 2.34 -6.10
CA ILE A 258 -1.32 1.19 -5.18
C ILE A 258 -0.42 0.12 -5.80
N ASP A 259 0.01 -0.88 -5.01
CA ASP A 259 0.80 -2.04 -5.43
C ASP A 259 2.16 -1.71 -6.07
N PHE A 260 3.08 -1.25 -5.22
CA PHE A 260 4.43 -0.85 -5.63
C PHE A 260 5.41 -2.02 -5.77
N GLY A 261 4.93 -3.27 -5.78
CA GLY A 261 5.80 -4.45 -5.73
C GLY A 261 6.85 -4.45 -6.83
N VAL A 262 6.51 -4.00 -8.04
CA VAL A 262 7.43 -3.97 -9.19
C VAL A 262 8.06 -2.62 -9.49
N ALA A 263 7.78 -1.62 -8.66
CA ALA A 263 8.29 -0.28 -8.84
C ALA A 263 9.81 -0.20 -8.64
N LYS A 264 10.41 0.85 -9.22
CA LYS A 264 11.84 1.13 -9.15
C LYS A 264 12.09 2.63 -9.07
N PHE A 265 13.23 3.01 -8.51
CA PHE A 265 13.75 4.37 -8.56
C PHE A 265 14.88 4.46 -9.60
N SER A 266 14.95 5.55 -10.34
CA SER A 266 15.93 5.76 -11.40
C SER A 266 16.42 7.21 -11.43
N SER A 267 17.70 7.42 -11.12
CA SER A 267 18.33 8.74 -11.21
C SER A 267 18.21 9.36 -12.60
N LYS A 268 18.30 8.55 -13.67
CA LYS A 268 18.06 8.99 -15.05
C LYS A 268 16.65 9.53 -15.26
N LEU A 269 15.64 8.84 -14.74
CA LEU A 269 14.26 9.31 -14.82
C LEU A 269 14.06 10.59 -14.03
N ALA A 270 14.67 10.68 -12.86
CA ALA A 270 14.59 11.87 -12.02
C ALA A 270 15.24 13.10 -12.68
N ALA A 271 16.41 12.90 -13.30
CA ALA A 271 17.09 13.92 -14.09
C ALA A 271 16.24 14.34 -15.31
N ALA A 272 15.65 13.38 -16.02
CA ALA A 272 14.77 13.65 -17.15
C ALA A 272 13.51 14.44 -16.75
N ALA A 273 12.98 14.19 -15.54
CA ALA A 273 11.86 14.95 -14.98
C ALA A 273 12.24 16.35 -14.46
N ALA A 274 13.49 16.81 -14.68
CA ALA A 274 14.03 18.06 -14.15
C ALA A 274 14.01 18.12 -12.60
N GLY A 275 14.32 16.98 -11.97
CA GLY A 275 14.48 16.86 -10.52
C GLY A 275 15.92 17.05 -10.09
N SER A 276 16.41 18.29 -9.91
CA SER A 276 17.70 18.53 -9.24
C SER A 276 17.68 18.04 -7.79
N GLN A 277 16.52 18.11 -7.14
CA GLN A 277 16.27 17.61 -5.79
C GLN A 277 16.39 16.08 -5.67
N ALA A 278 16.28 15.36 -6.77
CA ALA A 278 16.26 13.90 -6.72
C ALA A 278 17.57 13.32 -6.20
N GLN A 279 18.70 13.91 -6.59
CA GLN A 279 20.00 13.42 -6.16
C GLN A 279 20.16 13.58 -4.65
N GLU A 280 19.82 14.75 -4.10
CA GLU A 280 19.88 14.99 -2.66
C GLU A 280 18.93 14.09 -1.87
N VAL A 281 17.70 13.90 -2.36
CA VAL A 281 16.71 13.02 -1.70
C VAL A 281 17.16 11.57 -1.77
N VAL A 282 17.66 11.10 -2.90
CA VAL A 282 18.15 9.72 -3.08
C VAL A 282 19.40 9.47 -2.25
N GLU A 283 20.36 10.40 -2.20
CA GLU A 283 21.53 10.32 -1.34
C GLU A 283 21.12 10.28 0.14
N ARG A 284 20.21 11.15 0.57
CA ARG A 284 19.66 11.14 1.92
C ARG A 284 18.97 9.80 2.26
N LEU A 285 18.18 9.25 1.34
CA LEU A 285 17.56 7.93 1.52
C LEU A 285 18.60 6.79 1.54
N HIS A 286 19.68 6.89 0.77
CA HIS A 286 20.79 5.94 0.80
C HIS A 286 21.58 5.99 2.11
N GLU A 287 21.92 7.19 2.60
CA GLU A 287 22.55 7.38 3.91
C GLU A 287 21.67 6.84 5.06
N GLN A 288 20.36 7.02 4.93
CA GLN A 288 19.39 6.44 5.86
C GLN A 288 19.35 4.91 5.77
N ARG A 289 19.43 4.33 4.56
CA ARG A 289 19.45 2.88 4.32
C ARG A 289 20.67 2.20 4.93
N GLU A 290 21.85 2.79 4.84
CA GLU A 290 23.07 2.22 5.44
C GLU A 290 23.02 2.18 6.98
N ARG A 291 22.11 2.94 7.59
CA ARG A 291 22.02 3.15 9.03
C ARG A 291 20.83 2.50 9.72
N ILE A 292 20.06 1.64 9.03
CA ILE A 292 18.93 0.96 9.66
C ILE A 292 19.41 -0.26 10.48
N LYS A 293 20.15 0.03 11.56
CA LYS A 293 20.31 -0.86 12.71
C LYS A 293 19.20 -0.52 13.68
N PHE A 294 18.32 -1.48 13.92
CA PHE A 294 17.18 -1.26 14.77
C PHE A 294 17.55 -1.58 16.22
N GLY A 295 17.01 -0.84 17.19
CA GLY A 295 17.45 -0.87 18.59
C GLY A 295 18.65 0.05 18.86
N SER A 296 18.74 0.62 20.07
CA SER A 296 19.95 1.34 20.49
C SER A 296 21.19 0.43 20.37
N ALA A 297 22.39 0.98 20.30
CA ALA A 297 23.63 0.17 20.39
C ALA A 297 23.67 -0.75 21.63
N HIS A 298 22.80 -0.48 22.62
CA HIS A 298 22.62 -1.20 23.88
C HIS A 298 21.27 -1.94 23.96
N SER A 299 20.44 -1.88 22.92
CA SER A 299 19.14 -2.54 22.86
C SER A 299 19.33 -4.04 22.69
N ARG A 300 18.60 -4.80 23.51
CA ARG A 300 18.64 -6.26 23.57
C ARG A 300 18.10 -6.95 22.31
N THR A 301 17.48 -6.19 21.41
CA THR A 301 17.05 -6.68 20.09
C THR A 301 17.53 -5.69 19.06
N SER A 302 18.28 -6.19 18.08
CA SER A 302 18.50 -5.47 16.85
C SER A 302 17.82 -6.18 15.69
N ILE A 303 17.45 -5.42 14.69
CA ILE A 303 17.06 -5.93 13.38
C ILE A 303 18.20 -5.40 12.47
N GLU A 304 18.46 -6.01 11.32
CA GLU A 304 19.35 -5.44 10.32
C GLU A 304 18.63 -5.54 8.97
N PHE A 305 18.55 -4.42 8.25
CA PHE A 305 17.94 -4.36 6.94
C PHE A 305 19.07 -4.20 5.93
N GLU A 306 19.26 -5.17 5.04
CA GLU A 306 20.13 -5.03 3.87
C GLU A 306 19.21 -4.77 2.67
N PRO A 307 19.11 -3.51 2.18
CA PRO A 307 18.28 -3.19 1.02
C PRO A 307 18.71 -4.01 -0.19
N SER A 308 17.75 -4.34 -1.05
CA SER A 308 18.13 -4.78 -2.40
C SER A 308 18.62 -3.56 -3.19
N ASP A 309 19.89 -3.55 -3.60
CA ASP A 309 20.44 -2.49 -4.45
C ASP A 309 19.77 -2.54 -5.84
N VAL A 310 18.87 -1.58 -6.09
CA VAL A 310 18.17 -1.40 -7.39
C VAL A 310 18.67 -0.16 -8.13
N THR A 311 19.39 0.74 -7.48
CA THR A 311 19.90 1.99 -8.08
C THR A 311 21.24 1.83 -8.80
N GLU A 312 21.99 0.73 -8.56
CA GLU A 312 23.16 0.42 -9.38
C GLU A 312 22.72 0.02 -10.80
N ASP A 313 22.69 1.01 -11.68
CA ASP A 313 22.65 0.80 -13.13
C ASP A 313 23.86 -0.08 -13.47
N GLU A 314 23.60 -1.36 -13.78
CA GLU A 314 24.64 -2.39 -13.84
C GLU A 314 25.67 -2.06 -14.91
N THR A 315 26.78 -1.43 -14.50
CA THR A 315 27.97 -1.31 -15.34
C THR A 315 28.41 -2.72 -15.77
N ARG A 316 28.94 -2.83 -16.98
CA ARG A 316 29.33 -4.12 -17.60
C ARG A 316 30.25 -4.97 -16.68
N MET A 317 31.00 -4.31 -15.79
CA MET A 317 31.89 -4.91 -14.79
C MET A 317 31.18 -5.46 -13.55
N SER A 318 30.06 -4.88 -13.09
CA SER A 318 29.31 -5.39 -11.93
C SER A 318 28.57 -6.70 -12.26
N LYS A 319 28.16 -6.88 -13.53
CA LYS A 319 27.59 -8.15 -14.05
C LYS A 319 28.54 -9.34 -13.89
N LEU A 320 29.83 -9.16 -14.19
CA LEU A 320 30.84 -10.21 -14.05
C LEU A 320 31.07 -10.60 -12.57
N ARG A 321 31.09 -9.63 -11.66
CA ARG A 321 31.23 -9.89 -10.21
C ARG A 321 30.01 -10.62 -9.61
N LYS A 322 28.80 -10.37 -10.11
CA LYS A 322 27.56 -11.03 -9.64
C LYS A 322 27.41 -12.49 -10.07
N ILE A 323 28.14 -12.97 -11.08
CA ILE A 323 28.12 -14.40 -11.46
C ILE A 323 28.61 -15.29 -10.31
N PHE A 324 29.53 -14.79 -9.48
CA PHE A 324 30.15 -15.54 -8.39
C PHE A 324 29.52 -15.29 -7.00
N LYS A 325 28.61 -14.32 -6.86
CA LYS A 325 27.90 -14.04 -5.60
C LYS A 325 26.45 -14.54 -5.69
N THR A 326 26.05 -15.44 -4.80
CA THR A 326 24.62 -15.75 -4.60
C THR A 326 23.90 -14.48 -4.15
N PRO A 327 22.80 -14.08 -4.82
CA PRO A 327 22.05 -12.90 -4.42
C PRO A 327 21.50 -13.11 -3.00
N ARG A 328 21.97 -12.32 -2.04
CA ARG A 328 21.40 -12.20 -0.70
C ARG A 328 20.25 -11.18 -0.74
N ASN A 329 19.22 -11.44 -1.55
CA ASN A 329 18.05 -10.56 -1.61
C ASN A 329 17.04 -10.97 -0.53
N ARG A 330 17.49 -11.05 0.73
CA ARG A 330 16.61 -11.46 1.82
C ARG A 330 16.76 -10.47 2.95
N LEU A 331 15.65 -9.80 3.27
CA LEU A 331 15.50 -9.18 4.57
C LEU A 331 15.81 -10.22 5.65
N THR A 332 16.93 -10.04 6.35
CA THR A 332 17.34 -10.96 7.42
C THR A 332 17.26 -10.21 8.72
N VAL A 333 16.13 -10.36 9.42
CA VAL A 333 15.98 -9.79 10.75
C VAL A 333 16.67 -10.69 11.77
N VAL A 334 17.83 -10.26 12.27
CA VAL A 334 18.62 -11.00 13.26
C VAL A 334 18.22 -10.56 14.67
N ILE A 335 17.23 -11.21 15.27
CA ILE A 335 16.90 -11.00 16.68
C ILE A 335 17.88 -11.81 17.53
N ASN A 336 18.82 -11.15 18.22
CA ASN A 336 19.69 -11.82 19.17
C ASN A 336 18.91 -12.15 20.46
N PRO A 337 18.63 -13.42 20.79
CA PRO A 337 17.99 -13.77 22.05
C PRO A 337 18.98 -13.53 23.19
N VAL A 338 18.53 -12.86 24.26
CA VAL A 338 19.28 -12.85 25.51
C VAL A 338 19.02 -14.18 26.22
N LEU A 339 20.07 -14.95 26.45
CA LEU A 339 20.08 -15.96 27.51
C LEU A 339 19.77 -15.23 28.81
N LYS A 340 18.62 -15.50 29.44
CA LYS A 340 18.37 -15.04 30.81
C LYS A 340 19.62 -15.41 31.63
N PRO A 341 20.22 -14.49 32.42
CA PRO A 341 21.19 -14.93 33.40
C PRO A 341 20.45 -15.95 34.26
N MET A 342 20.88 -17.20 34.13
CA MET A 342 20.36 -18.31 34.89
C MET A 342 20.63 -17.92 36.34
N LYS A 343 19.60 -17.42 37.04
CA LYS A 343 19.68 -17.24 38.48
C LYS A 343 20.07 -18.61 38.99
N GLN A 344 21.30 -18.75 39.48
CA GLN A 344 21.73 -19.91 40.22
C GLN A 344 20.67 -20.11 41.30
N LEU A 345 19.84 -21.14 41.14
CA LEU A 345 19.01 -21.62 42.22
C LEU A 345 19.99 -22.12 43.27
N VAL A 346 20.22 -21.29 44.28
CA VAL A 346 20.82 -21.70 45.53
C VAL A 346 19.87 -22.74 46.12
N ALA A 347 20.35 -23.98 46.13
CA ALA A 347 19.70 -25.07 46.82
C ALA A 347 19.69 -24.77 48.32
N HIS A 348 18.56 -24.32 48.84
CA HIS A 348 18.26 -24.46 50.26
C HIS A 348 17.34 -25.67 50.44
N THR A 349 17.99 -26.80 50.70
CA THR A 349 17.47 -27.87 51.52
C THR A 349 16.91 -27.31 52.83
N ARG A 350 15.62 -27.48 53.09
CA ARG A 350 15.16 -27.71 54.46
C ARG A 350 13.98 -28.67 54.50
N LYS A 351 14.32 -29.81 55.07
CA LYS A 351 13.49 -30.88 55.64
C LYS A 351 12.64 -30.27 56.77
N ASP A 352 11.35 -30.58 56.82
CA ASP A 352 10.76 -31.34 57.94
C ASP A 352 9.23 -31.42 57.87
N SER A 353 8.79 -32.66 58.04
CA SER A 353 7.54 -33.21 58.57
C SER A 353 6.42 -32.27 59.05
N SER A 354 5.18 -32.58 58.64
CA SER A 354 4.14 -32.97 59.59
C SER A 354 3.04 -33.82 58.94
N SER A 355 2.67 -34.83 59.72
CA SER A 355 1.60 -35.81 59.58
C SER A 355 0.19 -35.20 59.78
N GLY A 356 -0.81 -35.79 59.13
CA GLY A 356 -2.22 -35.60 59.50
C GLY A 356 -3.19 -36.46 58.68
N GLN A 357 -3.68 -37.54 59.32
CA GLN A 357 -4.94 -38.25 59.04
C GLN A 357 -6.13 -37.25 58.94
N ALA A 358 -7.31 -37.50 58.38
CA ALA A 358 -8.12 -38.71 58.33
C ALA A 358 -9.32 -38.54 57.36
N ASP A 359 -9.95 -39.67 57.05
CA ASP A 359 -11.41 -39.94 56.95
C ASP A 359 -12.30 -39.41 55.79
N ALA A 360 -12.58 -40.35 54.88
CA ALA A 360 -13.89 -40.95 54.57
C ALA A 360 -15.21 -40.18 54.78
N SER A 361 -15.97 -40.01 53.69
CA SER A 361 -17.44 -40.24 53.52
C SER A 361 -17.83 -39.71 52.13
N GLY A 362 -18.62 -40.33 51.26
CA GLY A 362 -19.64 -41.36 51.44
C GLY A 362 -21.02 -40.73 51.29
N SER A 363 -21.60 -40.70 50.07
CA SER A 363 -23.06 -40.78 49.87
C SER A 363 -23.46 -40.89 48.40
N ASP A 364 -24.04 -42.06 48.08
CA ASP A 364 -25.06 -42.26 47.06
C ASP A 364 -26.31 -41.42 47.37
N SER A 365 -27.00 -40.94 46.34
CA SER A 365 -28.46 -40.88 46.35
C SER A 365 -29.07 -40.97 44.94
N LYS A 366 -29.97 -41.95 44.85
CA LYS A 366 -30.87 -42.30 43.74
C LYS A 366 -32.19 -41.53 43.84
N ALA A 367 -32.82 -41.34 42.66
CA ALA A 367 -34.27 -41.25 42.40
C ALA A 367 -35.00 -40.01 42.97
N SER A 368 -36.02 -39.41 42.35
CA SER A 368 -37.14 -39.92 41.55
C SER A 368 -37.99 -38.78 40.94
N HIS A 369 -38.90 -39.16 40.03
CA HIS A 369 -40.12 -38.48 39.52
C HIS A 369 -39.96 -37.51 38.33
N ASP A 370 -40.47 -37.85 37.12
CA ASP A 370 -41.89 -37.95 36.66
C ASP A 370 -42.44 -36.54 36.35
N GLY A 371 -43.02 -36.16 35.21
CA GLY A 371 -43.35 -36.71 33.90
C GLY A 371 -43.95 -35.54 33.09
N GLY A 372 -43.93 -35.56 31.75
CA GLY A 372 -44.59 -34.51 30.97
C GLY A 372 -44.15 -34.41 29.50
N ASP A 373 -45.01 -34.91 28.63
CA ASP A 373 -44.92 -34.89 27.17
C ASP A 373 -44.83 -33.46 26.59
N GLY A 374 -44.03 -33.28 25.54
CA GLY A 374 -44.01 -32.04 24.77
C GLY A 374 -43.03 -32.09 23.59
N ASN A 375 -43.61 -32.17 22.38
CA ASN A 375 -42.97 -32.14 21.07
C ASN A 375 -41.79 -31.18 20.90
N GLY A 376 -40.76 -31.68 20.21
CA GLY A 376 -40.02 -30.97 19.15
C GLY A 376 -39.20 -29.75 19.55
N ASP A 377 -37.87 -29.88 19.53
CA ASP A 377 -37.00 -29.00 18.75
C ASP A 377 -35.52 -29.38 18.86
N GLY A 378 -34.77 -28.95 17.86
CA GLY A 378 -33.45 -29.43 17.48
C GLY A 378 -32.35 -29.35 18.54
N ASN A 379 -31.56 -30.41 18.52
CA ASN A 379 -30.33 -30.67 19.26
C ASN A 379 -29.27 -29.56 19.03
N GLY A 380 -29.14 -28.63 19.98
CA GLY A 380 -28.07 -27.64 20.07
C GLY A 380 -27.27 -27.83 21.37
N ASN A 381 -26.29 -28.73 21.33
CA ASN A 381 -25.45 -29.07 22.48
C ASN A 381 -24.40 -27.97 22.72
N GLY A 382 -24.73 -27.00 23.57
CA GLY A 382 -23.83 -25.92 24.01
C GLY A 382 -22.96 -26.36 25.19
N ASN A 383 -21.77 -26.88 24.89
CA ASN A 383 -20.76 -27.21 25.90
C ASN A 383 -20.04 -25.92 26.32
N GLY A 384 -20.41 -25.37 27.47
CA GLY A 384 -19.71 -24.25 28.12
C GLY A 384 -18.37 -24.71 28.67
N GLY A 385 -17.31 -24.59 27.86
CA GLY A 385 -15.93 -24.77 28.31
C GLY A 385 -15.35 -23.43 28.73
N ASP A 386 -14.99 -23.32 30.01
CA ASP A 386 -14.21 -22.22 30.56
C ASP A 386 -12.93 -22.01 29.74
N ALA A 387 -12.89 -20.92 28.97
CA ALA A 387 -11.72 -20.50 28.24
C ALA A 387 -10.66 -20.02 29.24
N ALA A 388 -9.68 -20.88 29.53
CA ALA A 388 -8.47 -20.49 30.20
C ALA A 388 -7.86 -19.27 29.49
N SER A 389 -7.80 -18.13 30.18
CA SER A 389 -7.23 -16.91 29.64
C SER A 389 -5.73 -17.13 29.40
N ALA A 390 -5.34 -17.40 28.16
CA ALA A 390 -3.94 -17.37 27.78
C ALA A 390 -3.39 -15.98 28.08
N ALA A 391 -2.32 -15.91 28.85
CA ALA A 391 -1.65 -14.64 29.17
C ALA A 391 -1.23 -13.97 27.85
N VAL A 392 -1.90 -12.87 27.50
CA VAL A 392 -1.56 -12.05 26.33
C VAL A 392 -0.30 -11.27 26.67
N GLU A 393 0.84 -11.64 26.08
CA GLU A 393 2.08 -10.86 26.19
C GLU A 393 1.84 -9.45 25.64
N GLU A 394 2.18 -8.42 26.43
CA GLU A 394 2.12 -7.03 26.01
C GLU A 394 3.32 -6.72 25.09
N TYR A 395 3.04 -6.46 23.81
CA TYR A 395 4.07 -6.17 22.80
C TYR A 395 4.24 -4.66 22.62
N GLN A 396 5.47 -4.15 22.81
CA GLN A 396 5.81 -2.77 22.47
C GLN A 396 6.33 -2.67 21.02
N PRO A 397 5.85 -1.70 20.23
CA PRO A 397 6.35 -1.48 18.87
C PRO A 397 7.83 -1.06 18.91
N VAL A 398 8.65 -1.62 18.01
CA VAL A 398 10.08 -1.26 17.91
C VAL A 398 10.23 -0.16 16.86
N ARG A 399 10.56 1.06 17.30
CA ARG A 399 10.81 2.21 16.42
C ARG A 399 12.02 1.95 15.54
N LEU A 400 11.86 2.10 14.22
CA LEU A 400 12.92 1.80 13.26
C LEU A 400 13.80 2.98 12.91
N ALA A 401 13.20 4.16 12.75
CA ALA A 401 13.87 5.45 12.59
C ALA A 401 12.81 6.56 12.55
N ALA A 402 13.14 7.77 12.98
CA ALA A 402 12.40 8.98 12.63
C ALA A 402 13.04 9.59 11.37
N PHE A 403 12.26 9.78 10.29
CA PHE A 403 12.78 10.17 8.97
C PHE A 403 13.23 11.64 8.89
N GLN A 404 13.11 12.41 9.97
CA GLN A 404 13.21 13.88 9.95
C GLN A 404 14.40 14.49 10.71
N LYS A 405 15.42 13.75 11.15
CA LYS A 405 16.57 14.38 11.84
C LYS A 405 17.78 14.63 10.92
N PRO A 406 18.09 15.89 10.56
CA PRO A 406 19.45 16.27 10.19
C PRO A 406 20.28 16.46 11.47
N GLY A 407 21.43 15.79 11.55
CA GLY A 407 22.41 15.99 12.62
C GLY A 407 22.39 14.89 13.68
N TYR A 408 23.18 13.83 13.45
CA TYR A 408 23.75 13.04 14.53
C TYR A 408 25.16 12.60 14.15
N LEU A 409 26.11 12.94 15.02
CA LEU A 409 27.53 12.62 14.88
C LEU A 409 27.79 11.12 15.10
N GLN A 410 28.73 10.62 14.31
CA GLN A 410 29.24 9.25 14.25
C GLN A 410 29.83 8.81 15.59
N ALA A 411 29.46 7.60 16.05
CA ALA A 411 30.32 6.81 16.92
C ALA A 411 30.91 5.68 16.06
N GLU A 412 32.18 5.83 15.67
CA GLU A 412 32.96 4.76 15.07
C GLU A 412 33.42 3.77 16.15
N GLY A 413 33.18 2.48 15.94
CA GLY A 413 33.71 1.41 16.78
C GLY A 413 33.02 0.06 16.58
N ASP A 414 33.79 -0.94 16.15
CA ASP A 414 33.56 -2.39 16.36
C ASP A 414 32.49 -3.15 15.55
N VAL A 415 32.55 -3.08 14.20
CA VAL A 415 31.77 -4.01 13.33
C VAL A 415 32.65 -4.91 12.44
N ALA A 416 33.97 -4.78 12.51
CA ALA A 416 34.88 -5.53 11.62
C ALA A 416 35.08 -7.02 12.00
N ALA A 417 34.84 -7.43 13.25
CA ALA A 417 35.26 -8.74 13.75
C ALA A 417 34.25 -9.90 13.54
N SER A 418 32.97 -9.62 13.28
CA SER A 418 31.91 -10.66 13.26
C SER A 418 31.66 -11.29 11.88
N ARG A 419 32.35 -10.84 10.81
CA ARG A 419 32.06 -11.25 9.42
C ARG A 419 32.73 -12.57 8.96
N SER A 420 33.66 -13.17 9.71
CA SER A 420 34.47 -14.29 9.18
C SER A 420 33.99 -15.71 9.50
N ARG A 421 33.03 -15.94 10.42
CA ARG A 421 32.71 -17.31 10.91
C ARG A 421 31.45 -18.00 10.37
N LEU A 422 30.67 -17.37 9.49
CA LEU A 422 29.39 -17.94 9.00
C LEU A 422 29.40 -18.49 7.55
N SER A 423 30.57 -18.61 6.89
CA SER A 423 30.64 -18.96 5.46
C SER A 423 30.97 -20.43 5.13
N ALA A 424 31.05 -21.33 6.12
CA ALA A 424 31.58 -22.69 5.92
C ALA A 424 30.55 -23.82 5.77
N SER A 425 29.23 -23.58 5.75
CA SER A 425 28.23 -24.65 5.58
C SER A 425 27.70 -24.77 4.15
N GLY A 426 28.13 -25.84 3.46
CA GLY A 426 27.38 -26.57 2.43
C GLY A 426 26.76 -25.79 1.25
N LYS A 427 27.58 -25.40 0.27
CA LYS A 427 27.12 -24.89 -1.05
C LYS A 427 26.51 -26.01 -1.91
N LYS A 428 25.26 -26.42 -1.64
CA LYS A 428 24.45 -27.09 -2.68
C LYS A 428 23.94 -26.03 -3.66
N GLY A 429 24.58 -25.95 -4.83
CA GLY A 429 24.24 -25.01 -5.88
C GLY A 429 22.80 -25.21 -6.38
N ARG A 430 21.87 -24.40 -5.88
CA ARG A 430 20.51 -24.32 -6.43
C ARG A 430 20.63 -23.75 -7.85
N ARG A 431 20.40 -24.60 -8.86
CA ARG A 431 20.26 -24.18 -10.26
C ARG A 431 19.18 -23.09 -10.33
N LYS A 432 19.57 -21.86 -10.66
CA LYS A 432 18.64 -20.75 -10.89
C LYS A 432 17.68 -21.19 -12.00
N LYS A 433 16.38 -21.27 -11.72
CA LYS A 433 15.37 -21.49 -12.78
C LYS A 433 15.50 -20.33 -13.76
N LYS A 434 15.93 -20.62 -14.99
CA LYS A 434 15.99 -19.61 -16.04
C LYS A 434 14.55 -19.16 -16.31
N LYS A 435 14.31 -17.84 -16.31
CA LYS A 435 13.02 -17.28 -16.73
C LYS A 435 12.72 -17.77 -18.14
N SER A 436 11.44 -17.98 -18.45
CA SER A 436 11.06 -18.32 -19.82
C SER A 436 11.58 -17.22 -20.77
N PRO A 437 12.09 -17.57 -21.97
CA PRO A 437 12.48 -16.57 -22.96
C PRO A 437 11.34 -15.60 -23.27
N ILE A 438 10.10 -16.07 -23.30
CA ILE A 438 8.89 -15.26 -23.52
C ILE A 438 8.71 -14.25 -22.39
N GLU A 439 8.86 -14.66 -21.13
CA GLU A 439 8.74 -13.75 -19.98
C GLU A 439 9.84 -12.68 -20.01
N THR A 440 11.04 -13.07 -20.43
CA THR A 440 12.19 -12.16 -20.53
C THR A 440 11.97 -11.11 -21.62
N ILE A 441 11.47 -11.55 -22.78
CA ILE A 441 11.07 -10.67 -23.89
C ILE A 441 9.93 -9.76 -23.45
N TYR A 442 8.87 -10.31 -22.84
CA TYR A 442 7.73 -9.54 -22.34
C TYR A 442 8.17 -8.47 -21.35
N ARG A 443 8.96 -8.84 -20.32
CA ARG A 443 9.50 -7.90 -19.34
C ARG A 443 10.39 -6.85 -20.01
N HIS A 444 11.21 -7.24 -20.97
CA HIS A 444 12.06 -6.28 -21.70
C HIS A 444 11.22 -5.26 -22.47
N PHE A 445 10.17 -5.70 -23.16
CA PHE A 445 9.26 -4.81 -23.88
C PHE A 445 8.37 -3.96 -22.98
N TRP A 446 8.01 -4.48 -21.80
CA TRP A 446 7.13 -3.81 -20.85
C TRP A 446 7.89 -2.76 -20.01
N HIS A 447 9.07 -3.11 -19.49
CA HIS A 447 9.87 -2.22 -18.62
C HIS A 447 10.53 -1.05 -19.34
N ARG A 448 10.53 -1.03 -20.68
CA ARG A 448 11.03 0.09 -21.49
C ARG A 448 9.98 1.17 -21.73
N LYS A 449 8.72 0.89 -21.41
CA LYS A 449 7.62 1.84 -21.56
C LYS A 449 7.33 2.50 -20.20
N GLY A 450 7.04 3.80 -20.24
CA GLY A 450 6.73 4.62 -19.08
C GLY A 450 5.34 4.33 -18.50
N ASP A 451 5.11 4.83 -17.29
CA ASP A 451 3.86 4.57 -16.56
C ASP A 451 2.64 5.22 -17.22
N VAL A 452 2.82 6.41 -17.82
CA VAL A 452 1.80 7.11 -18.61
C VAL A 452 1.31 6.23 -19.77
N PHE A 453 2.23 5.59 -20.48
CA PHE A 453 1.89 4.69 -21.58
C PHE A 453 1.04 3.51 -21.11
N HIS A 454 1.43 2.83 -20.02
CA HIS A 454 0.71 1.65 -19.55
C HIS A 454 -0.70 1.98 -19.09
N LEU A 455 -0.87 3.13 -18.42
CA LEU A 455 -2.18 3.60 -18.01
C LEU A 455 -3.05 3.96 -19.22
N LEU A 456 -2.55 4.76 -20.17
CA LEU A 456 -3.31 5.16 -21.35
C LEU A 456 -3.61 3.98 -22.30
N LEU A 457 -2.76 2.96 -22.37
CA LEU A 457 -3.08 1.72 -23.08
C LEU A 457 -4.22 0.96 -22.39
N GLY A 458 -4.24 0.94 -21.05
CA GLY A 458 -5.35 0.40 -20.28
C GLY A 458 -6.67 1.13 -20.56
N ILE A 459 -6.62 2.47 -20.57
CA ILE A 459 -7.76 3.33 -20.92
C ILE A 459 -8.23 3.04 -22.34
N ALA A 460 -7.31 2.95 -23.30
CA ALA A 460 -7.64 2.60 -24.67
C ALA A 460 -8.38 1.26 -24.77
N LEU A 461 -7.94 0.24 -24.03
CA LEU A 461 -8.58 -1.07 -24.03
C LEU A 461 -9.95 -1.13 -23.36
N ALA A 462 -10.29 -0.14 -22.54
CA ALA A 462 -11.53 -0.08 -21.77
C ALA A 462 -12.57 0.85 -22.41
N LEU A 463 -12.12 1.94 -23.03
CA LEU A 463 -12.98 3.00 -23.58
C LEU A 463 -13.09 2.98 -25.11
N ASP A 464 -12.40 2.08 -25.79
CA ASP A 464 -12.53 1.97 -27.23
C ASP A 464 -13.93 1.50 -27.66
N ASP A 465 -14.43 2.06 -28.76
CA ASP A 465 -15.76 1.79 -29.32
C ASP A 465 -16.88 2.14 -28.31
N ARG A 466 -16.70 3.24 -27.57
CA ARG A 466 -17.71 3.82 -26.67
C ARG A 466 -18.51 4.90 -27.37
N ILE A 467 -19.74 5.05 -26.88
CA ILE A 467 -20.67 6.08 -27.30
C ILE A 467 -20.73 7.09 -26.17
N TRP A 468 -20.49 8.36 -26.44
CA TRP A 468 -20.41 9.42 -25.43
C TRP A 468 -21.56 10.40 -25.58
N PRO A 469 -21.91 11.14 -24.51
CA PRO A 469 -22.80 12.29 -24.64
C PRO A 469 -22.24 13.28 -25.68
N GLU A 470 -23.12 13.93 -26.44
CA GLU A 470 -22.71 14.87 -27.50
C GLU A 470 -22.06 16.12 -26.91
N GLU A 471 -22.53 16.55 -25.75
CA GLU A 471 -21.95 17.67 -24.99
C GLU A 471 -20.47 17.45 -24.59
N ASP A 472 -20.02 16.20 -24.54
CA ASP A 472 -18.66 15.79 -24.16
C ASP A 472 -17.74 15.58 -25.38
N GLU A 473 -18.19 15.87 -26.60
CA GLU A 473 -17.47 15.50 -27.84
C GLU A 473 -16.03 16.01 -27.86
N ASP A 474 -15.85 17.30 -27.59
CA ASP A 474 -14.54 17.96 -27.66
C ASP A 474 -13.53 17.30 -26.71
N GLU A 475 -13.92 17.03 -25.47
CA GLU A 475 -13.00 16.46 -24.50
C GLU A 475 -12.75 14.96 -24.72
N VAL A 476 -13.73 14.25 -25.30
CA VAL A 476 -13.53 12.88 -25.78
C VAL A 476 -12.52 12.87 -26.93
N GLN A 477 -12.58 13.83 -27.86
CA GLN A 477 -11.59 13.95 -28.94
C GLN A 477 -10.20 14.30 -28.39
N GLU A 478 -10.11 15.16 -27.38
CA GLU A 478 -8.85 15.48 -26.71
C GLU A 478 -8.25 14.25 -25.99
N LEU A 479 -9.07 13.42 -25.33
CA LEU A 479 -8.63 12.15 -24.77
C LEU A 479 -8.13 11.21 -25.88
N CYS A 480 -8.87 11.09 -26.99
CA CYS A 480 -8.48 10.28 -28.13
C CYS A 480 -7.13 10.72 -28.69
N SER A 481 -6.91 12.04 -28.79
CA SER A 481 -5.64 12.65 -29.20
C SER A 481 -4.50 12.30 -28.24
N LEU A 482 -4.70 12.43 -26.93
CA LEU A 482 -3.70 12.07 -25.91
C LEU A 482 -3.31 10.59 -26.00
N VAL A 483 -4.31 9.70 -26.07
CA VAL A 483 -4.09 8.26 -26.19
C VAL A 483 -3.33 7.94 -27.47
N HIS A 484 -3.68 8.54 -28.60
CA HIS A 484 -2.99 8.35 -29.87
C HIS A 484 -1.54 8.86 -29.81
N HIS A 485 -1.31 10.05 -29.24
CA HIS A 485 0.02 10.63 -29.08
C HIS A 485 0.97 9.71 -28.31
N VAL A 486 0.49 9.09 -27.23
CA VAL A 486 1.32 8.22 -26.38
C VAL A 486 1.43 6.81 -26.94
N THR A 487 0.31 6.22 -27.34
CA THR A 487 0.22 4.78 -27.61
C THR A 487 0.22 4.41 -29.10
N GLY A 488 0.00 5.38 -30.00
CA GLY A 488 -0.25 5.14 -31.43
C GLY A 488 -1.61 4.50 -31.73
N ILE A 489 -2.47 4.33 -30.72
CA ILE A 489 -3.81 3.76 -30.86
C ILE A 489 -4.80 4.87 -31.19
N LYS A 490 -5.55 4.69 -32.28
CA LYS A 490 -6.70 5.55 -32.61
C LYS A 490 -7.93 4.96 -31.93
N LEU A 491 -8.33 5.57 -30.82
CA LEU A 491 -9.58 5.22 -30.15
C LEU A 491 -10.75 5.49 -31.09
N ARG A 492 -11.72 4.58 -31.10
CA ARG A 492 -13.03 4.85 -31.70
C ARG A 492 -13.93 5.38 -30.60
N ALA A 493 -14.44 6.57 -30.81
CA ALA A 493 -15.50 7.17 -30.02
C ALA A 493 -16.56 7.67 -30.99
N THR A 494 -17.82 7.45 -30.65
CA THR A 494 -18.95 8.08 -31.33
C THR A 494 -19.73 8.87 -30.29
N THR A 495 -20.47 9.88 -30.71
CA THR A 495 -21.36 10.65 -29.86
C THR A 495 -22.80 10.30 -30.20
N ALA A 496 -23.71 10.47 -29.23
CA ALA A 496 -25.13 10.30 -29.45
C ALA A 496 -25.93 11.20 -28.51
N GLU A 497 -27.00 11.79 -29.04
CA GLU A 497 -28.04 12.43 -28.22
C GLU A 497 -28.78 11.37 -27.40
N GLY A 498 -29.02 11.67 -26.13
CA GLY A 498 -29.93 10.89 -25.29
C GLY A 498 -29.42 10.67 -23.87
N PRO A 499 -30.33 10.28 -22.96
CA PRO A 499 -29.96 10.11 -21.56
C PRO A 499 -28.96 8.95 -21.40
N PRO A 500 -27.98 9.07 -20.48
CA PRO A 500 -27.05 8.01 -20.15
C PRO A 500 -27.79 6.70 -19.85
N GLY A 501 -27.34 5.59 -20.45
CA GLY A 501 -27.91 4.26 -20.24
C GLY A 501 -29.01 3.83 -21.24
N SER A 502 -29.28 4.65 -22.26
CA SER A 502 -30.16 4.22 -23.36
C SER A 502 -29.54 3.04 -24.16
N PRO A 503 -30.34 2.24 -24.88
CA PRO A 503 -29.84 1.17 -25.75
C PRO A 503 -28.84 1.66 -26.82
N ALA A 504 -28.87 2.96 -27.12
CA ALA A 504 -27.93 3.59 -28.04
C ALA A 504 -26.48 3.47 -27.58
N PHE A 505 -26.21 3.22 -26.29
CA PHE A 505 -24.87 3.09 -25.70
C PHE A 505 -24.35 1.64 -25.62
N GLY A 506 -25.00 0.68 -26.28
CA GLY A 506 -24.63 -0.74 -26.26
C GLY A 506 -23.36 -1.09 -27.08
N ARG A 507 -22.64 -2.15 -26.67
CA ARG A 507 -21.43 -2.66 -27.36
C ARG A 507 -21.65 -3.98 -28.09
N HIS A 508 -21.08 -4.12 -29.29
CA HIS A 508 -21.09 -5.38 -30.04
C HIS A 508 -19.97 -6.34 -29.60
N LYS A 509 -20.32 -7.43 -28.89
CA LYS A 509 -19.37 -8.24 -28.09
C LYS A 509 -18.24 -8.93 -28.87
N TRP A 510 -18.48 -9.45 -30.08
CA TRP A 510 -17.50 -10.32 -30.75
C TRP A 510 -16.38 -9.55 -31.48
N GLN A 511 -16.73 -8.48 -32.19
CA GLN A 511 -15.75 -7.61 -32.86
C GLN A 511 -14.79 -6.95 -31.88
N HIS A 512 -15.26 -6.68 -30.66
CA HIS A 512 -14.48 -6.09 -29.59
C HIS A 512 -13.28 -6.97 -29.16
N TRP A 513 -13.39 -8.31 -29.20
CA TRP A 513 -12.28 -9.19 -28.80
C TRP A 513 -11.08 -9.05 -29.74
N PHE A 514 -11.30 -9.13 -31.06
CA PHE A 514 -10.24 -8.95 -32.05
C PHE A 514 -9.67 -7.54 -32.01
N ARG A 515 -10.53 -6.54 -31.82
CA ARG A 515 -10.10 -5.14 -31.71
C ARG A 515 -9.20 -4.92 -30.50
N ARG A 516 -9.56 -5.43 -29.32
CA ARG A 516 -8.69 -5.37 -28.12
C ARG A 516 -7.36 -6.07 -28.32
N TRP A 517 -7.35 -7.22 -28.99
CA TRP A 517 -6.10 -7.92 -29.31
C TRP A 517 -5.23 -7.09 -30.25
N GLY A 518 -5.83 -6.49 -31.29
CA GLY A 518 -5.16 -5.55 -32.19
C GLY A 518 -4.60 -4.32 -31.48
N ILE A 519 -5.34 -3.73 -30.54
CA ILE A 519 -4.89 -2.61 -29.70
C ILE A 519 -3.67 -3.01 -28.87
N ARG A 520 -3.72 -4.17 -28.19
CA ARG A 520 -2.57 -4.68 -27.42
C ARG A 520 -1.35 -4.87 -28.32
N LEU A 521 -1.53 -5.55 -29.43
CA LEU A 521 -0.44 -5.84 -30.36
C LEU A 521 0.18 -4.54 -30.90
N LYS A 522 -0.66 -3.63 -31.42
CA LYS A 522 -0.21 -2.35 -31.99
C LYS A 522 0.46 -1.47 -30.95
N GLY A 523 -0.14 -1.29 -29.77
CA GLY A 523 0.42 -0.47 -28.70
C GLY A 523 1.77 -1.01 -28.19
N HIS A 524 1.95 -2.33 -28.20
CA HIS A 524 3.23 -2.91 -27.80
C HIS A 524 4.32 -2.84 -28.87
N ILE A 525 3.98 -2.99 -30.15
CA ILE A 525 4.95 -3.01 -31.26
C ILE A 525 5.29 -1.60 -31.75
N LEU A 526 4.30 -0.73 -31.90
CA LEU A 526 4.42 0.58 -32.54
C LEU A 526 3.85 1.72 -31.68
N PRO A 527 4.32 1.91 -30.42
CA PRO A 527 3.94 3.08 -29.65
C PRO A 527 4.53 4.34 -30.28
N PHE A 528 3.82 5.48 -30.18
CA PHE A 528 4.30 6.76 -30.67
C PHE A 528 5.23 7.45 -29.67
N ASN A 529 4.80 7.57 -28.41
CA ASN A 529 5.60 8.17 -27.35
C ASN A 529 5.49 7.37 -26.04
N SER A 530 5.96 6.12 -26.06
CA SER A 530 5.89 5.27 -24.87
C SER A 530 6.76 5.72 -23.69
N GLY A 531 7.62 6.72 -23.88
CA GLY A 531 8.51 7.27 -22.85
C GLY A 531 8.02 8.57 -22.23
N LEU A 532 6.85 9.08 -22.63
CA LEU A 532 6.30 10.35 -22.18
C LEU A 532 6.27 10.42 -20.65
N LEU A 533 6.86 11.47 -20.08
CA LEU A 533 6.85 11.75 -18.66
C LEU A 533 5.47 12.27 -18.22
N ALA A 534 5.14 12.11 -16.94
CA ALA A 534 3.85 12.54 -16.43
C ALA A 534 3.65 14.05 -16.59
N ARG A 535 4.71 14.85 -16.38
CA ARG A 535 4.71 16.29 -16.62
C ARG A 535 4.36 16.69 -18.04
N GLU A 536 4.91 15.97 -19.01
CA GLU A 536 4.68 16.24 -20.43
C GLU A 536 3.23 15.87 -20.78
N ALA A 537 2.71 14.76 -20.24
CA ALA A 537 1.30 14.40 -20.39
C ALA A 537 0.36 15.47 -19.82
N LEU A 538 0.68 16.04 -18.65
CA LEU A 538 -0.11 17.13 -18.03
C LEU A 538 -0.17 18.41 -18.85
N SER A 539 0.72 18.60 -19.83
CA SER A 539 0.68 19.76 -20.73
C SER A 539 -0.25 19.58 -21.95
N HIS A 540 -0.88 18.42 -22.08
CA HIS A 540 -1.79 18.12 -23.18
C HIS A 540 -3.10 18.92 -23.07
N PRO A 541 -3.71 19.38 -24.19
CA PRO A 541 -4.97 20.14 -24.19
C PRO A 541 -6.12 19.54 -23.37
N PHE A 542 -6.18 18.20 -23.30
CA PHE A 542 -7.11 17.44 -22.47
C PHE A 542 -7.21 17.89 -20.99
N PHE A 543 -6.18 18.56 -20.45
CA PHE A 543 -6.18 19.08 -19.08
C PHE A 543 -6.48 20.60 -19.00
N GLY A 544 -6.92 21.23 -20.09
CA GLY A 544 -7.51 22.56 -20.12
C GLY A 544 -6.56 23.77 -20.01
N THR A 545 -5.26 23.58 -19.75
CA THR A 545 -4.33 24.72 -19.65
C THR A 545 -2.94 24.46 -20.22
N PRO A 546 -2.31 25.44 -20.90
CA PRO A 546 -0.93 25.33 -21.38
C PRO A 546 0.11 25.39 -20.25
N THR A 547 -0.30 25.85 -19.05
CA THR A 547 0.57 25.89 -17.87
C THR A 547 0.34 24.67 -17.01
N ILE A 548 1.41 23.95 -16.68
CA ILE A 548 1.30 22.73 -15.86
C ILE A 548 0.89 23.14 -14.44
N ARG A 549 -0.30 22.69 -14.04
CA ARG A 549 -0.77 22.73 -12.66
C ARG A 549 -0.84 21.30 -12.12
N HIS A 550 -0.49 21.12 -10.86
CA HIS A 550 -0.72 19.87 -10.17
C HIS A 550 -2.12 19.87 -9.58
N ALA A 551 -2.74 18.70 -9.53
CA ALA A 551 -4.03 18.53 -8.89
C ALA A 551 -3.98 18.95 -7.41
N GLU A 552 -4.93 19.78 -7.01
CA GLU A 552 -5.32 19.98 -5.62
C GLU A 552 -6.07 18.72 -5.16
N ILE A 553 -5.73 18.19 -4.00
CA ILE A 553 -6.29 16.93 -3.51
C ILE A 553 -6.66 17.15 -2.03
N PRO A 554 -7.85 16.74 -1.57
CA PRO A 554 -8.93 16.11 -2.34
C PRO A 554 -9.75 17.07 -3.23
N VAL A 555 -10.39 16.53 -4.28
CA VAL A 555 -11.23 17.30 -5.20
C VAL A 555 -12.72 17.13 -4.86
N PRO A 556 -13.52 18.22 -4.86
CA PRO A 556 -14.97 18.13 -4.73
C PRO A 556 -15.61 17.27 -5.82
N LEU A 557 -16.63 16.47 -5.48
CA LEU A 557 -17.33 15.63 -6.46
C LEU A 557 -17.92 16.42 -7.64
N THR A 558 -18.32 17.67 -7.42
CA THR A 558 -18.86 18.57 -8.46
C THR A 558 -17.89 18.82 -9.61
N CYS A 559 -16.58 18.70 -9.39
CA CYS A 559 -15.58 18.82 -10.47
C CYS A 559 -15.45 17.52 -11.29
N VAL A 560 -15.75 16.38 -10.67
CA VAL A 560 -15.60 15.04 -11.28
C VAL A 560 -16.86 14.62 -12.01
N PHE A 561 -17.99 15.08 -11.51
CA PHE A 561 -19.31 14.85 -12.05
C PHE A 561 -19.94 16.24 -12.16
N PRO A 562 -19.81 16.96 -13.29
CA PRO A 562 -20.49 18.25 -13.42
C PRO A 562 -21.99 18.06 -13.60
N THR A 563 -22.78 19.06 -13.18
CA THR A 563 -24.21 19.13 -13.50
C THR A 563 -24.38 19.75 -14.88
N ALA A 564 -25.28 19.20 -15.69
CA ALA A 564 -25.83 19.98 -16.81
C ALA A 564 -26.68 21.10 -16.18
N ASP A 565 -26.20 22.34 -16.29
CA ASP A 565 -26.92 23.53 -15.82
C ASP A 565 -28.19 23.80 -16.64
#